data_AF-A0A817HT47-F1
#
_entry.id   AF-A0A817HT47-F1
#
_cell.length_a   1.000
_cell.length_b   1.000
_cell.length_c   1.000
_cell.angle_alpha   90.00
_cell.angle_beta   90.00
_cell.angle_gamma   90.00
#
_symmetry.space_group_name_H-M   'P 1'
#
loop_
_entity.id
_entity.type
_entity.pdbx_description
1 polymer ?
#
loop_
_entity_poly.entity_id
_entity_poly.type
_entity_poly.pdbx_seq_one_letter_code
_entity_poly.pdbx_strand_id
1 'polypeptide(L)'
;MKYTVKDCDPATSLPDDERYADEFMFDINNSLYDQLLEKVSVQMDRATKWFQFVHYTPYPLIKCNDIGTSYTLVKLPDDSSAVTPCVRLRSNCDAVAAQLRRSFPYHALLVMMLRRMIYLSIKEMSTVANDVIIVTSSLTRDMTGKEDSHRGPAIRALCKITDPSMMQSVERYMKQAIVDKLPSVASAALTSSVHLMRQGPEVVKRWVNEVQEAVNNDNIMVQYHALGLLYQIRRTDKHAIRKLLVKFSKAGLRSPYAYCFLIRIAANLINEEGEGTDSPMYDFIDSCLRHKNEMVIYEAASTIVSLKCVTPKELSSAVNVLQLFISSPKPVLRYAAVRTLNKVAIQYPAAVTACNVDLETLITDSNRSIATLAITTLLKTGNEAGVDRLMKQISSFLSEISDQFKTVVVDAIKSLCQKFPRKHTVLMTFLSNMLREEGGYEYKKAIVNTIISIVEENPEAKEAGLAHLCEFIEDCEHTSLATRILHLLGREGPRTTTPAKYIRYIYNRVILENAPVRAAAVSALAKFGAASEDLLSNILVLLQRTTLDQDDEVRDRATFYYQLLKHNDKALNSAYILNSMNVSLPSLERLLHRYTIDPTTKPFDVRSVPVEAVPVEQPKGSIFKLILLFK
;
A
#
# COMPACT_ATOMS: atom_id res chain seq x y z
N MET A 1 -23.28 -21.47 -27.69
CA MET A 1 -24.21 -20.95 -28.72
C MET A 1 -23.52 -19.85 -29.52
N LYS A 2 -23.42 -20.02 -30.83
CA LYS A 2 -22.98 -18.97 -31.78
C LYS A 2 -24.25 -18.50 -32.49
N TYR A 3 -24.53 -17.20 -32.46
CA TYR A 3 -25.64 -16.63 -33.23
C TYR A 3 -25.05 -15.68 -34.27
N THR A 4 -25.47 -15.86 -35.52
CA THR A 4 -25.20 -14.92 -36.61
C THR A 4 -26.39 -13.97 -36.66
N VAL A 5 -26.18 -12.70 -36.29
CA VAL A 5 -27.17 -11.63 -36.50
C VAL A 5 -26.87 -11.05 -37.88
N LYS A 6 -27.84 -11.07 -38.79
CA LYS A 6 -27.78 -10.27 -40.02
C LYS A 6 -28.44 -8.91 -39.71
N ASP A 7 -27.70 -7.84 -39.94
CA ASP A 7 -28.16 -6.46 -39.77
C ASP A 7 -29.18 -6.06 -40.85
N CYS A 8 -30.04 -5.10 -40.52
CA CYS A 8 -31.00 -4.46 -41.41
C CYS A 8 -30.33 -3.77 -42.60
N ASP A 9 -31.06 -3.65 -43.73
CA ASP A 9 -30.61 -2.91 -44.91
C ASP A 9 -30.29 -1.44 -44.55
N PRO A 10 -29.03 -1.00 -44.70
CA PRO A 10 -28.58 0.32 -44.27
C PRO A 10 -29.16 1.48 -45.11
N ALA A 11 -29.83 1.20 -46.23
CA ALA A 11 -30.41 2.26 -47.07
C ALA A 11 -31.82 2.70 -46.63
N THR A 12 -32.62 1.81 -46.04
CA THR A 12 -34.07 2.05 -45.86
C THR A 12 -34.53 2.08 -44.41
N SER A 13 -33.73 1.55 -43.46
CA SER A 13 -34.05 1.54 -42.02
C SER A 13 -35.44 0.94 -41.67
N LEU A 14 -36.00 0.10 -42.55
CA LEU A 14 -37.21 -0.69 -42.28
C LEU A 14 -36.80 -2.15 -41.99
N PRO A 15 -37.45 -2.84 -41.05
CA PRO A 15 -37.23 -4.28 -40.84
C PRO A 15 -37.82 -5.09 -42.01
N ASP A 16 -37.09 -6.11 -42.47
CA ASP A 16 -37.58 -7.08 -43.48
C ASP A 16 -38.84 -7.80 -42.97
N ASP A 17 -39.89 -7.87 -43.79
CA ASP A 17 -41.22 -8.43 -43.46
C ASP A 17 -41.27 -9.98 -43.45
N GLU A 18 -40.14 -10.67 -43.58
CA GLU A 18 -40.08 -12.12 -43.42
C GLU A 18 -40.06 -12.51 -41.94
N ARG A 19 -41.18 -13.05 -41.47
CA ARG A 19 -41.32 -13.57 -40.09
C ARG A 19 -40.50 -14.85 -39.93
N TYR A 20 -39.38 -14.76 -39.21
CA TYR A 20 -38.53 -15.92 -38.94
C TYR A 20 -39.00 -16.72 -37.72
N ALA A 21 -39.01 -18.05 -37.86
CA ALA A 21 -39.15 -18.97 -36.73
C ALA A 21 -37.79 -19.10 -36.03
N ASP A 22 -37.78 -19.08 -34.69
CA ASP A 22 -36.55 -19.22 -33.92
C ASP A 22 -36.14 -20.70 -33.82
N GLU A 23 -34.89 -21.00 -34.19
CA GLU A 23 -34.32 -22.34 -34.13
C GLU A 23 -33.49 -22.53 -32.85
N PHE A 24 -33.86 -23.54 -32.05
CA PHE A 24 -33.06 -23.96 -30.90
C PHE A 24 -32.19 -25.16 -31.27
N MET A 25 -30.87 -24.99 -31.13
CA MET A 25 -29.87 -26.03 -31.38
C MET A 25 -29.39 -26.62 -30.04
N PHE A 26 -29.48 -27.94 -29.92
CA PHE A 26 -29.07 -28.69 -28.73
C PHE A 26 -27.97 -29.68 -29.08
N ASP A 27 -26.88 -29.66 -28.30
CA ASP A 27 -25.84 -30.68 -28.35
C ASP A 27 -26.23 -31.84 -27.43
N ILE A 28 -26.24 -33.04 -27.98
CA ILE A 28 -26.61 -34.29 -27.32
C ILE A 28 -25.37 -35.18 -27.26
N ASN A 29 -25.09 -35.76 -26.11
CA ASN A 29 -24.02 -36.74 -25.94
C ASN A 29 -24.62 -38.07 -25.44
N ASN A 30 -24.22 -39.18 -26.06
CA ASN A 30 -24.61 -40.52 -25.62
C ASN A 30 -23.56 -41.07 -24.63
N SER A 31 -23.92 -41.13 -23.35
CA SER A 31 -23.05 -41.64 -22.28
C SER A 31 -23.28 -43.12 -21.93
N LEU A 32 -24.02 -43.87 -22.76
CA LEU A 32 -24.30 -45.30 -22.53
C LEU A 32 -23.28 -46.16 -23.30
N TYR A 33 -22.41 -46.85 -22.55
CA TYR A 33 -21.18 -47.46 -23.06
C TYR A 33 -21.33 -48.61 -24.07
N ASP A 34 -22.54 -49.15 -24.28
CA ASP A 34 -22.78 -50.29 -25.17
C ASP A 34 -24.03 -50.14 -26.05
N GLN A 35 -24.51 -48.91 -26.27
CA GLN A 35 -25.74 -48.66 -27.04
C GLN A 35 -25.57 -47.60 -28.13
N LEU A 36 -26.10 -47.90 -29.32
CA LEU A 36 -26.31 -46.94 -30.42
C LEU A 36 -27.71 -46.35 -30.27
N LEU A 37 -27.82 -45.02 -30.20
CA LEU A 37 -29.12 -44.34 -30.13
C LEU A 37 -29.49 -43.79 -31.51
N GLU A 38 -30.64 -44.20 -32.04
CA GLU A 38 -31.15 -43.77 -33.34
C GLU A 38 -32.30 -42.77 -33.19
N LYS A 39 -32.39 -41.80 -34.11
CA LYS A 39 -33.44 -40.77 -34.18
C LYS A 39 -33.63 -39.99 -32.87
N VAL A 40 -32.53 -39.55 -32.27
CA VAL A 40 -32.55 -38.85 -30.97
C VAL A 40 -33.01 -37.40 -31.16
N SER A 41 -34.04 -36.98 -30.43
CA SER A 41 -34.55 -35.60 -30.43
C SER A 41 -34.78 -35.12 -29.00
N VAL A 42 -34.57 -33.83 -28.75
CA VAL A 42 -34.82 -33.21 -27.45
C VAL A 42 -36.24 -32.67 -27.42
N GLN A 43 -37.12 -33.34 -26.68
CA GLN A 43 -38.48 -32.85 -26.46
C GLN A 43 -38.50 -31.86 -25.29
N MET A 44 -39.14 -30.71 -25.50
CA MET A 44 -39.33 -29.72 -24.44
C MET A 44 -40.73 -29.84 -23.84
N ASP A 45 -40.84 -29.63 -22.54
CA ASP A 45 -42.10 -29.80 -21.80
C ASP A 45 -43.13 -28.72 -22.17
N ARG A 46 -44.40 -29.12 -22.33
CA ARG A 46 -45.51 -28.27 -22.80
C ARG A 46 -46.04 -27.30 -21.74
N ALA A 47 -45.41 -27.23 -20.57
CA ALA A 47 -45.91 -26.51 -19.40
C ALA A 47 -45.83 -24.97 -19.48
N THR A 48 -45.20 -24.39 -20.51
CA THR A 48 -45.01 -22.93 -20.62
C THR A 48 -45.94 -22.29 -21.66
N LYS A 49 -46.78 -21.35 -21.22
CA LYS A 49 -47.74 -20.60 -22.06
C LYS A 49 -47.09 -19.60 -23.04
N TRP A 50 -45.76 -19.63 -23.19
CA TRP A 50 -44.99 -18.56 -23.82
C TRP A 50 -44.48 -18.89 -25.23
N PHE A 51 -44.71 -20.11 -25.72
CA PHE A 51 -44.36 -20.53 -27.07
C PHE A 51 -45.15 -21.77 -27.52
N GLN A 52 -45.31 -21.92 -28.84
CA GLN A 52 -45.99 -23.04 -29.49
C GLN A 52 -44.98 -23.87 -30.31
N PHE A 53 -44.93 -25.17 -30.06
CA PHE A 53 -44.02 -26.07 -30.75
C PHE A 53 -44.44 -26.32 -32.20
N VAL A 54 -43.47 -26.29 -33.12
CA VAL A 54 -43.73 -26.47 -34.56
C VAL A 54 -43.14 -27.79 -35.07
N HIS A 55 -41.87 -28.08 -34.80
CA HIS A 55 -41.22 -29.28 -35.34
C HIS A 55 -39.97 -29.72 -34.55
N TYR A 56 -39.66 -31.02 -34.58
CA TYR A 56 -38.42 -31.59 -34.03
C TYR A 56 -37.65 -32.29 -35.14
N THR A 57 -36.37 -31.95 -35.27
CA THR A 57 -35.47 -32.62 -36.22
C THR A 57 -34.59 -33.62 -35.46
N PRO A 58 -34.88 -34.92 -35.53
CA PRO A 58 -34.11 -35.94 -34.82
C PRO A 58 -32.72 -36.12 -35.45
N TYR A 59 -31.71 -36.30 -34.61
CA TYR A 59 -30.38 -36.69 -35.05
C TYR A 59 -30.39 -38.19 -35.39
N PRO A 60 -29.92 -38.59 -36.57
CA PRO A 60 -30.21 -39.93 -37.11
C PRO A 60 -29.57 -41.07 -36.31
N LEU A 61 -28.31 -40.95 -35.86
CA LEU A 61 -27.60 -42.01 -35.14
C LEU A 61 -26.42 -41.45 -34.32
N ILE A 62 -26.37 -41.69 -33.01
CA ILE A 62 -25.29 -41.22 -32.13
C ILE A 62 -24.60 -42.39 -31.40
N LYS A 63 -23.28 -42.49 -31.58
CA LYS A 63 -22.42 -43.51 -30.95
C LYS A 63 -22.04 -43.10 -29.53
N CYS A 64 -21.63 -44.04 -28.69
CA CYS A 64 -21.19 -43.73 -27.33
C CYS A 64 -19.98 -42.78 -27.35
N ASN A 65 -20.04 -41.74 -26.51
CA ASN A 65 -19.07 -40.64 -26.40
C ASN A 65 -18.92 -39.73 -27.64
N ASP A 66 -19.78 -39.88 -28.64
CA ASP A 66 -19.89 -38.91 -29.73
C ASP A 66 -20.95 -37.84 -29.40
N ILE A 67 -20.74 -36.63 -29.93
CA ILE A 67 -21.66 -35.50 -29.78
C ILE A 67 -22.46 -35.36 -31.09
N GLY A 68 -23.79 -35.34 -30.98
CA GLY A 68 -24.71 -35.09 -32.08
C GLY A 68 -25.54 -33.83 -31.83
N THR A 69 -26.06 -33.21 -32.88
CA THR A 69 -26.81 -31.95 -32.76
C THR A 69 -28.24 -32.14 -33.22
N SER A 70 -29.22 -31.79 -32.37
CA SER A 70 -30.65 -31.81 -32.71
C SER A 70 -31.24 -30.40 -32.68
N TYR A 71 -32.23 -30.17 -33.54
CA TYR A 71 -32.90 -28.89 -33.69
C TYR A 71 -34.35 -28.99 -33.28
N THR A 72 -34.83 -27.97 -32.57
CA THR A 72 -36.24 -27.79 -32.23
C THR A 72 -36.74 -26.45 -32.74
N LEU A 73 -37.82 -26.48 -33.52
CA LEU A 73 -38.45 -25.31 -34.11
C LEU A 73 -39.66 -24.88 -33.29
N VAL A 74 -39.69 -23.60 -32.92
CA VAL A 74 -40.70 -23.04 -32.03
C VAL A 74 -41.26 -21.73 -32.60
N LYS A 75 -42.56 -21.50 -32.39
CA LYS A 75 -43.28 -20.27 -32.74
C LYS A 75 -43.65 -19.50 -31.48
N LEU A 76 -43.32 -18.21 -31.41
CA LEU A 76 -43.68 -17.34 -30.28
C LEU A 76 -45.10 -16.76 -30.48
N PRO A 77 -45.87 -16.48 -29.39
CA PRO A 77 -47.18 -15.83 -29.48
C PRO A 77 -47.05 -14.31 -29.68
N ASP A 78 -48.01 -13.71 -30.39
CA ASP A 78 -47.97 -12.30 -30.82
C ASP A 78 -48.23 -11.26 -29.69
N ASP A 79 -48.70 -11.68 -28.51
CA ASP A 79 -49.11 -10.76 -27.44
C ASP A 79 -47.94 -10.28 -26.55
N SER A 80 -47.31 -9.19 -26.99
CA SER A 80 -46.26 -8.44 -26.27
C SER A 80 -46.79 -7.29 -25.39
N SER A 81 -48.01 -7.40 -24.86
CA SER A 81 -48.69 -6.31 -24.15
C SER A 81 -48.78 -6.46 -22.61
N ALA A 82 -48.28 -7.55 -22.02
CA ALA A 82 -48.53 -7.87 -20.61
C ALA A 82 -47.29 -8.03 -19.71
N VAL A 83 -46.24 -7.19 -19.82
CA VAL A 83 -45.26 -6.97 -18.71
C VAL A 83 -44.65 -5.56 -18.78
N THR A 84 -45.16 -4.65 -17.94
CA THR A 84 -44.58 -3.41 -17.38
C THR A 84 -43.84 -2.41 -18.32
N PRO A 85 -44.26 -1.12 -18.38
CA PRO A 85 -43.59 -0.11 -19.19
C PRO A 85 -42.26 0.30 -18.52
N CYS A 86 -41.13 -0.04 -19.15
CA CYS A 86 -39.82 0.46 -18.78
C CYS A 86 -39.48 1.69 -19.64
N VAL A 87 -38.97 2.71 -18.96
CA VAL A 87 -38.37 3.97 -19.44
C VAL A 87 -37.81 3.90 -20.88
N ARG A 88 -38.30 4.76 -21.78
CA ARG A 88 -37.59 5.09 -23.04
C ARG A 88 -36.34 5.91 -22.70
N LEU A 89 -35.19 5.25 -22.54
CA LEU A 89 -33.88 5.88 -22.59
C LEU A 89 -33.33 5.73 -24.00
N ARG A 90 -33.06 6.85 -24.69
CA ARG A 90 -32.55 6.85 -26.06
C ARG A 90 -31.24 6.02 -26.17
N SER A 91 -31.38 4.91 -26.89
CA SER A 91 -30.49 4.37 -27.94
C SER A 91 -29.11 3.78 -27.59
N ASN A 92 -28.83 3.27 -26.39
CA ASN A 92 -27.69 2.35 -26.23
C ASN A 92 -27.78 1.33 -25.06
N CYS A 93 -28.78 1.41 -24.17
CA CYS A 93 -28.93 0.47 -23.06
C CYS A 93 -29.99 -0.63 -23.26
N ASP A 94 -30.96 -0.43 -24.17
CA ASP A 94 -32.02 -1.41 -24.42
C ASP A 94 -31.48 -2.70 -25.07
N ALA A 95 -30.44 -2.60 -25.91
CA ALA A 95 -29.75 -3.76 -26.47
C ALA A 95 -29.05 -4.59 -25.38
N VAL A 96 -28.39 -3.94 -24.41
CA VAL A 96 -27.68 -4.63 -23.32
C VAL A 96 -28.65 -5.33 -22.36
N ALA A 97 -29.79 -4.69 -22.04
CA ALA A 97 -30.81 -5.27 -21.18
C ALA A 97 -31.59 -6.42 -21.85
N ALA A 98 -31.83 -6.34 -23.17
CA ALA A 98 -32.46 -7.41 -23.95
C ALA A 98 -31.52 -8.60 -24.17
N GLN A 99 -30.23 -8.35 -24.40
CA GLN A 99 -29.22 -9.38 -24.69
C GLN A 99 -28.82 -10.15 -23.43
N LEU A 100 -28.81 -9.51 -22.25
CA LEU A 100 -28.57 -10.20 -20.97
C LEU A 100 -29.73 -11.08 -20.50
N ARG A 101 -30.97 -10.81 -20.93
CA ARG A 101 -32.15 -11.63 -20.59
C ARG A 101 -32.22 -12.95 -21.36
N ARG A 102 -31.62 -13.02 -22.56
CA ARG A 102 -31.75 -14.16 -23.47
C ARG A 102 -30.77 -15.31 -23.21
N SER A 103 -29.82 -15.17 -22.29
CA SER A 103 -28.65 -16.06 -22.24
C SER A 103 -28.59 -17.14 -21.16
N PHE A 104 -29.52 -17.28 -20.20
CA PHE A 104 -29.34 -18.30 -19.13
C PHE A 104 -30.63 -18.86 -18.50
N PRO A 105 -30.81 -20.21 -18.46
CA PRO A 105 -32.02 -20.86 -17.97
C PRO A 105 -31.93 -21.26 -16.49
N TYR A 106 -31.79 -20.28 -15.58
CA TYR A 106 -31.96 -20.47 -14.14
C TYR A 106 -32.88 -19.37 -13.58
N HIS A 107 -34.18 -19.48 -13.86
CA HIS A 107 -35.13 -18.36 -13.89
C HIS A 107 -35.33 -17.57 -12.57
N ALA A 108 -35.07 -18.13 -11.38
CA ALA A 108 -35.18 -17.36 -10.12
C ALA A 108 -33.88 -16.64 -9.75
N LEU A 109 -32.74 -17.33 -9.90
CA LEU A 109 -31.41 -16.80 -9.55
C LEU A 109 -30.98 -15.69 -10.54
N LEU A 110 -31.32 -15.85 -11.83
CA LEU A 110 -30.95 -14.89 -12.86
C LEU A 110 -31.69 -13.56 -12.74
N VAL A 111 -32.98 -13.59 -12.38
CA VAL A 111 -33.77 -12.37 -12.17
C VAL A 111 -33.19 -11.56 -11.01
N MET A 112 -32.75 -12.22 -9.94
CA MET A 112 -32.07 -11.56 -8.82
C MET A 112 -30.71 -10.97 -9.23
N MET A 113 -29.91 -11.69 -10.02
CA MET A 113 -28.62 -11.20 -10.50
C MET A 113 -28.77 -10.02 -11.48
N LEU A 114 -29.72 -10.11 -12.41
CA LEU A 114 -30.04 -9.03 -13.34
C LEU A 114 -30.52 -7.78 -12.59
N ARG A 115 -31.39 -7.95 -11.58
CA ARG A 115 -31.86 -6.82 -10.75
C ARG A 115 -30.71 -6.17 -9.96
N ARG A 116 -29.77 -6.96 -9.42
CA ARG A 116 -28.55 -6.42 -8.78
C ARG A 116 -27.65 -5.66 -9.77
N MET A 117 -27.50 -6.16 -11.00
CA MET A 117 -26.78 -5.43 -12.05
C MET A 117 -27.47 -4.12 -12.40
N ILE A 118 -28.81 -4.11 -12.53
CA ILE A 118 -29.59 -2.89 -12.76
C ILE A 118 -29.37 -1.88 -11.63
N TYR A 119 -29.38 -2.31 -10.36
CA TYR A 119 -29.08 -1.40 -9.24
C TYR A 119 -27.67 -0.82 -9.29
N LEU A 120 -26.69 -1.59 -9.77
CA LEU A 120 -25.32 -1.09 -9.96
C LEU A 120 -25.27 -0.07 -11.10
N SER A 121 -25.88 -0.39 -12.26
CA SER A 121 -25.96 0.52 -13.40
C SER A 121 -26.64 1.84 -13.02
N ILE A 122 -27.76 1.79 -12.28
CA ILE A 122 -28.45 2.97 -11.76
C ILE A 122 -27.50 3.83 -10.91
N LYS A 123 -26.74 3.22 -10.01
CA LYS A 123 -25.82 3.96 -9.13
C LYS A 123 -24.73 4.70 -9.92
N GLU A 124 -24.11 4.03 -10.88
CA GLU A 124 -23.03 4.63 -11.69
C GLU A 124 -23.57 5.70 -12.65
N MET A 125 -24.69 5.41 -13.31
CA MET A 125 -25.31 6.31 -14.30
C MET A 125 -26.05 7.50 -13.67
N SER A 126 -26.31 7.48 -12.36
CA SER A 126 -27.05 8.55 -11.65
C SER A 126 -26.40 9.93 -11.74
N THR A 127 -25.09 10.00 -11.99
CA THR A 127 -24.37 11.28 -12.15
C THR A 127 -24.54 11.90 -13.53
N VAL A 128 -25.02 11.13 -14.52
CA VAL A 128 -25.14 11.53 -15.93
C VAL A 128 -26.60 11.56 -16.39
N ALA A 129 -27.51 10.91 -15.65
CA ALA A 129 -28.92 10.82 -15.98
C ALA A 129 -29.74 11.99 -15.41
N ASN A 130 -30.67 12.50 -16.21
CA ASN A 130 -31.72 13.44 -15.80
C ASN A 130 -33.03 12.68 -15.53
N ASP A 131 -33.91 13.23 -14.68
CA ASP A 131 -35.27 12.71 -14.39
C ASP A 131 -35.34 11.27 -13.83
N VAL A 132 -34.70 11.06 -12.67
CA VAL A 132 -34.59 9.74 -12.00
C VAL A 132 -35.90 9.30 -11.30
N ILE A 133 -37.02 10.00 -11.48
CA ILE A 133 -38.29 9.80 -10.75
C ILE A 133 -38.82 8.36 -10.86
N ILE A 134 -38.78 7.77 -12.07
CA ILE A 134 -39.28 6.40 -12.31
C ILE A 134 -38.44 5.36 -11.55
N VAL A 135 -37.13 5.60 -11.48
CA VAL A 135 -36.19 4.76 -10.75
C VAL A 135 -36.40 4.92 -9.24
N THR A 136 -36.60 6.14 -8.76
CA THR A 136 -36.95 6.43 -7.36
C THR A 136 -38.23 5.69 -6.93
N SER A 137 -39.28 5.73 -7.74
CA SER A 137 -40.53 5.00 -7.46
C SER A 137 -40.34 3.48 -7.45
N SER A 138 -39.59 2.95 -8.43
CA SER A 138 -39.31 1.52 -8.52
C SER A 138 -38.51 1.01 -7.32
N LEU A 139 -37.47 1.74 -6.93
CA LEU A 139 -36.65 1.42 -5.75
C LEU A 139 -37.44 1.58 -4.44
N THR A 140 -38.35 2.56 -4.37
CA THR A 140 -39.23 2.73 -3.21
C THR A 140 -40.16 1.54 -3.04
N ARG A 141 -40.74 1.05 -4.15
CA ARG A 141 -41.55 -0.17 -4.15
C ARG A 141 -40.73 -1.39 -3.71
N ASP A 142 -39.52 -1.55 -4.23
CA ASP A 142 -38.65 -2.69 -3.92
C ASP A 142 -38.13 -2.65 -2.46
N MET A 143 -37.97 -1.46 -1.87
CA MET A 143 -37.66 -1.26 -0.46
C MET A 143 -38.81 -1.68 0.47
N THR A 144 -40.06 -1.40 0.09
CA THR A 144 -41.26 -1.77 0.86
C THR A 144 -41.87 -3.11 0.46
N GLY A 145 -41.27 -3.78 -0.53
CA GLY A 145 -41.77 -5.04 -1.08
C GLY A 145 -41.70 -6.19 -0.07
N LYS A 146 -42.45 -7.25 -0.34
CA LYS A 146 -42.46 -8.47 0.50
C LYS A 146 -41.18 -9.31 0.37
N GLU A 147 -40.40 -9.08 -0.68
CA GLU A 147 -39.19 -9.85 -0.99
C GLU A 147 -37.97 -9.25 -0.27
N ASP A 148 -37.62 -9.85 0.87
CA ASP A 148 -36.52 -9.39 1.73
C ASP A 148 -35.15 -9.28 1.04
N SER A 149 -34.92 -10.10 0.01
CA SER A 149 -33.69 -10.10 -0.78
C SER A 149 -33.47 -8.81 -1.58
N HIS A 150 -34.53 -8.07 -1.87
CA HIS A 150 -34.50 -6.84 -2.68
C HIS A 150 -34.43 -5.57 -1.85
N ARG A 151 -34.99 -5.59 -0.63
CA ARG A 151 -35.17 -4.41 0.22
C ARG A 151 -33.85 -3.72 0.55
N GLY A 152 -32.86 -4.47 1.05
CA GLY A 152 -31.53 -3.93 1.41
C GLY A 152 -30.77 -3.31 0.22
N PRO A 153 -30.59 -4.04 -0.90
CA PRO A 153 -29.97 -3.48 -2.10
C PRO A 153 -30.72 -2.27 -2.68
N ALA A 154 -32.05 -2.28 -2.66
CA ALA A 154 -32.88 -1.16 -3.11
C ALA A 154 -32.66 0.09 -2.25
N ILE A 155 -32.61 -0.03 -0.91
CA ILE A 155 -32.28 1.07 0.01
C ILE A 155 -30.93 1.71 -0.36
N ARG A 156 -29.89 0.90 -0.58
CA ARG A 156 -28.55 1.40 -0.94
C ARG A 156 -28.52 2.08 -2.30
N ALA A 157 -29.32 1.61 -3.26
CA ALA A 157 -29.44 2.24 -4.57
C ALA A 157 -30.20 3.56 -4.47
N LEU A 158 -31.33 3.56 -3.77
CA LEU A 158 -32.17 4.74 -3.56
C LEU A 158 -31.39 5.86 -2.90
N CYS A 159 -30.75 5.60 -1.76
CA CYS A 159 -30.00 6.62 -1.03
C CYS A 159 -28.76 7.15 -1.76
N LYS A 160 -28.25 6.43 -2.77
CA LYS A 160 -27.13 6.89 -3.59
C LYS A 160 -27.58 7.91 -4.65
N ILE A 161 -28.81 7.74 -5.16
CA ILE A 161 -29.40 8.62 -6.18
C ILE A 161 -30.26 9.74 -5.58
N THR A 162 -30.61 9.65 -4.30
CA THR A 162 -31.32 10.71 -3.58
C THR A 162 -30.49 11.97 -3.55
N ASP A 163 -31.10 13.09 -3.90
CA ASP A 163 -30.57 14.43 -3.78
C ASP A 163 -31.22 15.15 -2.56
N PRO A 164 -30.69 16.32 -2.14
CA PRO A 164 -31.24 17.04 -1.00
C PRO A 164 -32.74 17.39 -1.12
N SER A 165 -33.26 17.57 -2.33
CA SER A 165 -34.68 17.90 -2.54
C SER A 165 -35.61 16.71 -2.29
N MET A 166 -35.22 15.49 -2.71
CA MET A 166 -35.99 14.27 -2.49
C MET A 166 -35.84 13.69 -1.07
N MET A 167 -34.88 14.16 -0.27
CA MET A 167 -34.54 13.53 1.01
C MET A 167 -35.72 13.40 2.01
N GLN A 168 -36.60 14.40 2.07
CA GLN A 168 -37.78 14.37 2.95
C GLN A 168 -38.77 13.26 2.57
N SER A 169 -38.89 12.96 1.27
CA SER A 169 -39.79 11.91 0.78
C SER A 169 -39.34 10.50 1.22
N VAL A 170 -38.03 10.32 1.42
CA VAL A 170 -37.45 9.01 1.79
C VAL A 170 -37.38 8.84 3.32
N GLU A 171 -37.51 9.93 4.09
CA GLU A 171 -37.34 9.94 5.56
C GLU A 171 -38.19 8.88 6.26
N ARG A 172 -39.49 8.81 5.96
CA ARG A 172 -40.40 7.87 6.62
C ARG A 172 -39.96 6.42 6.40
N TYR A 173 -39.56 6.09 5.18
CA TYR A 173 -39.14 4.74 4.83
C TYR A 173 -37.80 4.38 5.48
N MET A 174 -36.87 5.34 5.57
CA MET A 174 -35.59 5.14 6.24
C MET A 174 -35.75 4.91 7.73
N LYS A 175 -36.60 5.69 8.42
CA LYS A 175 -36.93 5.47 9.83
C LYS A 175 -37.46 4.07 10.09
N GLN A 176 -38.41 3.60 9.27
CA GLN A 176 -38.95 2.25 9.36
C GLN A 176 -37.89 1.18 9.07
N ALA A 177 -37.04 1.39 8.07
CA ALA A 177 -36.01 0.45 7.70
C ALA A 177 -34.89 0.34 8.77
N ILE A 178 -34.58 1.42 9.51
CA ILE A 178 -33.57 1.42 10.58
C ILE A 178 -33.96 0.48 11.73
N VAL A 179 -35.23 0.47 12.12
CA VAL A 179 -35.77 -0.39 13.19
C VAL A 179 -36.37 -1.69 12.66
N ASP A 180 -36.04 -2.06 11.42
CA ASP A 180 -36.57 -3.29 10.81
C ASP A 180 -36.06 -4.54 11.55
N LYS A 181 -36.92 -5.55 11.64
CA LYS A 181 -36.59 -6.83 12.28
C LYS A 181 -35.49 -7.57 11.53
N LEU A 182 -35.40 -7.39 10.21
CA LEU A 182 -34.41 -8.05 9.39
C LEU A 182 -33.08 -7.28 9.43
N PRO A 183 -32.00 -7.90 9.95
CA PRO A 183 -30.73 -7.18 10.14
C PRO A 183 -30.11 -6.67 8.85
N SER A 184 -30.34 -7.33 7.71
CA SER A 184 -29.80 -6.90 6.40
C SER A 184 -30.42 -5.57 5.95
N VAL A 185 -31.69 -5.34 6.25
CA VAL A 185 -32.44 -4.12 5.92
C VAL A 185 -32.02 -3.00 6.86
N ALA A 186 -32.04 -3.24 8.18
CA ALA A 186 -31.57 -2.28 9.17
C ALA A 186 -30.13 -1.84 8.92
N SER A 187 -29.24 -2.79 8.67
CA SER A 187 -27.83 -2.53 8.33
C SER A 187 -27.68 -1.72 7.03
N ALA A 188 -28.46 -2.04 5.99
CA ALA A 188 -28.48 -1.27 4.74
C ALA A 188 -29.01 0.16 4.94
N ALA A 189 -30.04 0.34 5.77
CA ALA A 189 -30.61 1.64 6.09
C ALA A 189 -29.62 2.50 6.88
N LEU A 190 -29.00 1.95 7.92
CA LEU A 190 -28.00 2.63 8.75
C LEU A 190 -26.77 3.07 7.94
N THR A 191 -26.20 2.17 7.13
CA THR A 191 -25.05 2.51 6.26
C THR A 191 -25.42 3.55 5.21
N SER A 192 -26.62 3.45 4.61
CA SER A 192 -27.11 4.43 3.65
C SER A 192 -27.37 5.80 4.29
N SER A 193 -27.84 5.82 5.54
CA SER A 193 -28.04 7.05 6.32
C SER A 193 -26.73 7.79 6.60
N VAL A 194 -25.61 7.07 6.76
CA VAL A 194 -24.27 7.69 6.87
C VAL A 194 -23.88 8.41 5.57
N HIS A 195 -24.22 7.87 4.40
CA HIS A 195 -24.00 8.56 3.14
C HIS A 195 -24.88 9.81 3.00
N LEU A 196 -26.16 9.68 3.36
CA LEU A 196 -27.13 10.77 3.38
C LEU A 196 -26.73 11.92 4.33
N MET A 197 -26.03 11.62 5.43
CA MET A 197 -25.48 12.63 6.35
C MET A 197 -24.57 13.65 5.64
N ARG A 198 -23.92 13.28 4.53
CA ARG A 198 -23.06 14.20 3.75
C ARG A 198 -23.87 15.20 2.90
N GLN A 199 -25.07 14.81 2.47
CA GLN A 199 -25.90 15.61 1.56
C GLN A 199 -26.94 16.46 2.31
N GLY A 200 -27.53 15.92 3.39
CA GLY A 200 -28.57 16.61 4.15
C GLY A 200 -28.56 16.24 5.64
N PRO A 201 -27.56 16.73 6.41
CA PRO A 201 -27.38 16.35 7.81
C PRO A 201 -28.59 16.69 8.70
N GLU A 202 -29.29 17.80 8.42
CA GLU A 202 -30.42 18.28 9.23
C GLU A 202 -31.62 17.34 9.21
N VAL A 203 -31.83 16.61 8.11
CA VAL A 203 -32.91 15.60 8.03
C VAL A 203 -32.50 14.36 8.81
N VAL A 204 -31.29 13.85 8.61
CA VAL A 204 -30.81 12.61 9.25
C VAL A 204 -30.67 12.76 10.76
N LYS A 205 -30.31 13.95 11.27
CA LYS A 205 -30.26 14.23 12.72
C LYS A 205 -31.60 13.97 13.42
N ARG A 206 -32.73 14.09 12.71
CA ARG A 206 -34.08 13.81 13.26
C ARG A 206 -34.35 12.32 13.48
N TRP A 207 -33.48 11.44 12.99
CA TRP A 207 -33.63 9.98 13.07
C TRP A 207 -32.94 9.41 14.32
N VAL A 208 -32.51 10.27 15.24
CA VAL A 208 -31.69 9.90 16.40
C VAL A 208 -32.39 8.89 17.32
N ASN A 209 -33.72 8.91 17.41
CA ASN A 209 -34.47 8.00 18.27
C ASN A 209 -34.44 6.57 17.72
N GLU A 210 -34.74 6.42 16.42
CA GLU A 210 -34.70 5.14 15.72
C GLU A 210 -33.29 4.56 15.69
N VAL A 211 -32.27 5.41 15.47
CA VAL A 211 -30.87 5.00 15.53
C VAL A 211 -30.49 4.57 16.95
N GLN A 212 -30.93 5.30 17.98
CA GLN A 212 -30.66 4.96 19.38
C GLN A 212 -31.28 3.62 19.79
N GLU A 213 -32.46 3.28 19.26
CA GLU A 213 -33.08 1.96 19.40
C GLU A 213 -32.25 0.89 18.68
N ALA A 214 -31.81 1.14 17.45
CA ALA A 214 -31.01 0.21 16.66
C ALA A 214 -29.63 -0.12 17.30
N VAL A 215 -29.06 0.76 18.14
CA VAL A 215 -27.82 0.45 18.88
C VAL A 215 -28.04 -0.69 19.89
N ASN A 216 -29.25 -0.85 20.43
CA ASN A 216 -29.58 -1.92 21.37
C ASN A 216 -29.97 -3.23 20.66
N ASN A 217 -29.88 -3.29 19.32
CA ASN A 217 -30.21 -4.48 18.55
C ASN A 217 -29.23 -5.63 18.85
N ASP A 218 -29.74 -6.85 18.88
CA ASP A 218 -28.96 -8.06 19.15
C ASP A 218 -27.95 -8.40 18.04
N ASN A 219 -28.17 -7.91 16.82
CA ASN A 219 -27.30 -8.18 15.69
C ASN A 219 -26.01 -7.35 15.75
N ILE A 220 -24.87 -8.04 15.66
CA ILE A 220 -23.51 -7.48 15.70
C ILE A 220 -23.31 -6.33 14.72
N MET A 221 -23.78 -6.46 13.47
CA MET A 221 -23.57 -5.47 12.42
C MET A 221 -24.53 -4.29 12.54
N VAL A 222 -25.78 -4.54 12.93
CA VAL A 222 -26.77 -3.47 13.15
C VAL A 222 -26.31 -2.58 14.30
N GLN A 223 -25.90 -3.16 15.43
CA GLN A 223 -25.36 -2.40 16.56
C GLN A 223 -24.13 -1.56 16.16
N TYR A 224 -23.21 -2.13 15.37
CA TYR A 224 -22.02 -1.41 14.89
C TYR A 224 -22.38 -0.23 13.97
N HIS A 225 -23.22 -0.45 12.95
CA HIS A 225 -23.62 0.61 12.03
C HIS A 225 -24.46 1.68 12.71
N ALA A 226 -25.32 1.30 13.66
CA ALA A 226 -26.12 2.23 14.45
C ALA A 226 -25.24 3.11 15.34
N LEU A 227 -24.24 2.53 16.01
CA LEU A 227 -23.27 3.28 16.80
C LEU A 227 -22.47 4.26 15.92
N GLY A 228 -22.06 3.80 14.72
CA GLY A 228 -21.38 4.62 13.72
C GLY A 228 -22.19 5.85 13.29
N LEU A 229 -23.46 5.65 12.96
CA LEU A 229 -24.37 6.73 12.58
C LEU A 229 -24.69 7.66 13.77
N LEU A 230 -24.91 7.10 14.96
CA LEU A 230 -25.18 7.86 16.18
C LEU A 230 -24.01 8.79 16.53
N TYR A 231 -22.78 8.30 16.39
CA TYR A 231 -21.58 9.12 16.53
C TYR A 231 -21.55 10.25 15.49
N GLN A 232 -21.84 9.98 14.22
CA GLN A 232 -21.87 11.03 13.18
C GLN A 232 -22.94 12.10 13.44
N ILE A 233 -24.12 11.72 13.92
CA ILE A 233 -25.18 12.65 14.33
C ILE A 233 -24.67 13.58 15.44
N ARG A 234 -23.97 13.02 16.43
CA ARG A 234 -23.53 13.73 17.65
C ARG A 234 -22.11 14.28 17.59
N ARG A 235 -21.39 14.14 16.47
CA ARG A 235 -19.95 14.49 16.36
C ARG A 235 -19.61 15.94 16.71
N THR A 236 -20.60 16.83 16.66
CA THR A 236 -20.46 18.27 16.99
C THR A 236 -20.64 18.54 18.48
N ASP A 237 -21.31 17.66 19.21
CA ASP A 237 -21.60 17.78 20.64
C ASP A 237 -20.74 16.80 21.44
N LYS A 238 -19.61 17.30 21.95
CA LYS A 238 -18.67 16.50 22.75
C LYS A 238 -19.31 15.91 24.00
N HIS A 239 -20.20 16.65 24.67
CA HIS A 239 -20.88 16.19 25.88
C HIS A 239 -21.79 15.00 25.60
N ALA A 240 -22.51 15.03 24.47
CA ALA A 240 -23.35 13.92 24.04
C ALA A 240 -22.53 12.66 23.69
N ILE A 241 -21.31 12.82 23.15
CA ILE A 241 -20.39 11.71 22.89
C ILE A 241 -19.86 11.13 24.21
N ARG A 242 -19.43 11.98 25.16
CA ARG A 242 -19.00 11.52 26.50
C ARG A 242 -20.09 10.72 27.21
N LYS A 243 -21.33 11.22 27.21
CA LYS A 243 -22.49 10.49 27.77
C LYS A 243 -22.72 9.15 27.09
N LEU A 244 -22.59 9.10 25.77
CA LEU A 244 -22.71 7.87 24.99
C LEU A 244 -21.63 6.85 25.38
N LEU A 245 -20.39 7.30 25.54
CA LEU A 245 -19.28 6.44 25.95
C LEU A 245 -19.50 5.87 27.34
N VAL A 246 -19.83 6.71 28.33
CA VAL A 246 -20.09 6.26 29.71
C VAL A 246 -21.25 5.25 29.75
N LYS A 247 -22.30 5.47 28.95
CA LYS A 247 -23.44 4.54 28.85
C LYS A 247 -23.00 3.16 28.35
N PHE A 248 -22.30 3.09 27.21
CA PHE A 248 -21.93 1.81 26.60
C PHE A 248 -20.71 1.14 27.23
N SER A 249 -19.86 1.90 27.92
CA SER A 249 -18.81 1.37 28.78
C SER A 249 -19.40 0.53 29.93
N LYS A 250 -20.47 1.02 30.58
CA LYS A 250 -21.13 0.31 31.69
C LYS A 250 -22.10 -0.78 31.23
N ALA A 251 -22.91 -0.51 30.21
CA ALA A 251 -23.91 -1.45 29.72
C ALA A 251 -23.31 -2.63 28.96
N GLY A 252 -22.08 -2.46 28.44
CA GLY A 252 -21.45 -3.38 27.52
C GLY A 252 -22.07 -3.35 26.12
N LEU A 253 -21.29 -3.78 25.14
CA LEU A 253 -21.72 -4.00 23.76
C LEU A 253 -21.66 -5.49 23.43
N ARG A 254 -22.39 -5.93 22.41
CA ARG A 254 -22.32 -7.31 21.89
C ARG A 254 -21.35 -7.40 20.72
N SER A 255 -21.29 -6.35 19.91
CA SER A 255 -20.49 -6.30 18.69
C SER A 255 -19.03 -5.97 18.97
N PRO A 256 -18.08 -6.85 18.60
CA PRO A 256 -16.65 -6.55 18.67
C PRO A 256 -16.27 -5.31 17.85
N TYR A 257 -16.92 -5.09 16.70
CA TYR A 257 -16.70 -3.91 15.87
C TYR A 257 -17.15 -2.62 16.56
N ALA A 258 -18.27 -2.69 17.29
CA ALA A 258 -18.75 -1.57 18.08
C ALA A 258 -17.79 -1.23 19.24
N TYR A 259 -17.22 -2.24 19.91
CA TYR A 259 -16.16 -2.01 20.90
C TYR A 259 -14.94 -1.33 20.29
N CYS A 260 -14.41 -1.85 19.18
CA CYS A 260 -13.25 -1.23 18.52
C CYS A 260 -13.54 0.22 18.10
N PHE A 261 -14.75 0.49 17.61
CA PHE A 261 -15.16 1.84 17.27
C PHE A 261 -15.28 2.75 18.51
N LEU A 262 -15.82 2.24 19.62
CA LEU A 262 -15.93 2.98 20.88
C LEU A 262 -14.56 3.28 21.49
N ILE A 263 -13.61 2.34 21.41
CA ILE A 263 -12.21 2.54 21.82
C ILE A 263 -11.57 3.68 21.02
N ARG A 264 -11.78 3.72 19.69
CA ARG A 264 -11.28 4.83 18.85
C ARG A 264 -11.89 6.17 19.21
N ILE A 265 -13.19 6.21 19.53
CA ILE A 265 -13.86 7.43 20.00
C ILE A 265 -13.27 7.88 21.34
N ALA A 266 -13.08 6.96 22.28
CA ALA A 266 -12.47 7.23 23.58
C ALA A 266 -11.07 7.84 23.43
N ALA A 267 -10.23 7.24 22.59
CA ALA A 267 -8.88 7.71 22.32
C ALA A 267 -8.84 9.11 21.69
N ASN A 268 -9.77 9.41 20.77
CA ASN A 268 -9.86 10.73 20.16
C ASN A 268 -10.24 11.80 21.19
N LEU A 269 -11.19 11.51 22.08
CA LEU A 269 -11.58 12.43 23.15
C LEU A 269 -10.42 12.70 24.13
N ILE A 270 -9.74 11.65 24.59
CA ILE A 270 -8.54 11.76 25.45
C ILE A 270 -7.49 12.68 24.82
N ASN A 271 -7.17 12.47 23.53
CA ASN A 271 -6.17 13.27 22.83
C ASN A 271 -6.60 14.72 22.57
N GLU A 272 -7.89 14.98 22.35
CA GLU A 272 -8.42 16.34 22.11
C GLU A 272 -8.54 17.16 23.41
N GLU A 273 -8.89 16.51 24.51
CA GLU A 273 -9.18 17.18 25.78
C GLU A 273 -7.95 17.29 26.67
N GLY A 274 -6.90 16.51 26.39
CA GLY A 274 -5.71 16.45 27.22
C GLY A 274 -5.96 15.83 28.60
N GLU A 275 -7.17 15.28 28.82
CA GLU A 275 -7.46 14.39 29.93
C GLU A 275 -6.56 13.17 29.73
N GLY A 276 -5.52 13.04 30.55
CA GLY A 276 -4.55 11.96 30.46
C GLY A 276 -5.17 10.60 30.83
N THR A 277 -4.39 9.77 31.49
CA THR A 277 -4.81 8.41 31.84
C THR A 277 -5.73 8.33 33.06
N ASP A 278 -5.91 9.42 33.81
CA ASP A 278 -6.88 9.52 34.93
C ASP A 278 -8.34 9.67 34.46
N SER A 279 -8.62 9.52 33.16
CA SER A 279 -9.96 9.66 32.62
C SER A 279 -10.76 8.34 32.72
N PRO A 280 -12.08 8.39 32.98
CA PRO A 280 -12.94 7.18 32.96
C PRO A 280 -12.99 6.53 31.57
N MET A 281 -12.57 7.27 30.53
CA MET A 281 -12.43 6.75 29.16
C MET A 281 -11.20 5.84 29.06
N TYR A 282 -10.10 6.18 29.73
CA TYR A 282 -8.93 5.32 29.81
C TYR A 282 -9.24 4.02 30.56
N ASP A 283 -9.93 4.09 31.70
CA ASP A 283 -10.38 2.89 32.45
C ASP A 283 -11.18 1.92 31.57
N PHE A 284 -12.03 2.45 30.69
CA PHE A 284 -12.74 1.64 29.71
C PHE A 284 -11.79 0.95 28.73
N ILE A 285 -10.81 1.67 28.16
CA ILE A 285 -9.83 1.09 27.24
C ILE A 285 -8.98 0.02 27.94
N ASP A 286 -8.52 0.28 29.18
CA ASP A 286 -7.74 -0.69 29.97
C ASP A 286 -8.58 -1.95 30.26
N SER A 287 -9.86 -1.79 30.63
CA SER A 287 -10.76 -2.94 30.83
C SER A 287 -10.93 -3.80 29.56
N CYS A 288 -10.83 -3.19 28.37
CA CYS A 288 -10.93 -3.88 27.08
C CYS A 288 -9.72 -4.79 26.79
N LEU A 289 -8.58 -4.62 27.48
CA LEU A 289 -7.44 -5.54 27.38
C LEU A 289 -7.76 -6.96 27.84
N ARG A 290 -8.78 -7.13 28.71
CA ARG A 290 -9.23 -8.43 29.24
C ARG A 290 -10.47 -8.96 28.53
N HIS A 291 -10.83 -8.37 27.39
CA HIS A 291 -12.03 -8.77 26.65
C HIS A 291 -11.88 -10.18 26.05
N LYS A 292 -13.00 -10.88 25.77
CA LYS A 292 -12.97 -12.24 25.22
C LYS A 292 -12.54 -12.32 23.74
N ASN A 293 -12.70 -11.21 23.01
CA ASN A 293 -12.44 -11.15 21.58
C ASN A 293 -11.07 -10.51 21.30
N GLU A 294 -10.20 -11.25 20.62
CA GLU A 294 -8.83 -10.86 20.27
C GLU A 294 -8.75 -9.52 19.51
N MET A 295 -9.74 -9.20 18.67
CA MET A 295 -9.79 -7.93 17.92
C MET A 295 -9.95 -6.73 18.85
N VAL A 296 -10.79 -6.86 19.88
CA VAL A 296 -11.03 -5.80 20.88
C VAL A 296 -9.79 -5.62 21.75
N ILE A 297 -9.20 -6.73 22.19
CA ILE A 297 -7.95 -6.74 22.97
C ILE A 297 -6.84 -6.03 22.19
N TYR A 298 -6.65 -6.39 20.92
CA TYR A 298 -5.63 -5.77 20.07
C TYR A 298 -5.89 -4.28 19.85
N GLU A 299 -7.13 -3.88 19.54
CA GLU A 299 -7.47 -2.47 19.34
C GLU A 299 -7.21 -1.65 20.62
N ALA A 300 -7.55 -2.19 21.79
CA ALA A 300 -7.26 -1.56 23.08
C ALA A 300 -5.74 -1.41 23.30
N ALA A 301 -4.96 -2.48 23.12
CA ALA A 301 -3.50 -2.44 23.30
C ALA A 301 -2.82 -1.48 22.31
N SER A 302 -3.21 -1.51 21.03
CA SER A 302 -2.68 -0.63 19.99
C SER A 302 -3.03 0.84 20.25
N THR A 303 -4.23 1.08 20.80
CA THR A 303 -4.69 2.41 21.20
C THR A 303 -3.89 2.95 22.37
N ILE A 304 -3.75 2.18 23.46
CA ILE A 304 -2.97 2.59 24.65
C ILE A 304 -1.55 2.97 24.24
N VAL A 305 -0.90 2.13 23.43
CA VAL A 305 0.44 2.38 22.89
C VAL A 305 0.54 3.68 22.09
N SER A 306 -0.53 4.10 21.42
CA SER A 306 -0.55 5.26 20.52
C SER A 306 -1.00 6.56 21.21
N LEU A 307 -1.45 6.50 22.46
CA LEU A 307 -1.83 7.70 23.22
C LEU A 307 -0.59 8.54 23.57
N LYS A 308 -0.73 9.86 23.59
CA LYS A 308 0.39 10.79 23.82
C LYS A 308 0.82 10.88 25.29
N CYS A 309 -0.11 10.63 26.22
CA CYS A 309 0.06 10.85 27.65
C CYS A 309 0.03 9.52 28.42
N VAL A 310 0.93 8.58 28.08
CA VAL A 310 0.93 7.22 28.66
C VAL A 310 2.06 7.08 29.66
N THR A 311 1.76 6.56 30.84
CA THR A 311 2.77 6.23 31.84
C THR A 311 3.43 4.88 31.55
N PRO A 312 4.68 4.63 32.00
CA PRO A 312 5.34 3.33 31.82
C PRO A 312 4.55 2.14 32.38
N LYS A 313 3.75 2.36 33.44
CA LYS A 313 2.91 1.33 34.07
C LYS A 313 1.76 0.90 33.15
N GLU A 314 1.10 1.85 32.52
CA GLU A 314 -0.01 1.61 31.59
C GLU A 314 0.48 0.96 30.30
N LEU A 315 1.66 1.39 29.83
CA LEU A 315 2.33 0.78 28.70
C LEU A 315 2.64 -0.70 28.98
N SER A 316 3.06 -1.05 30.20
CA SER A 316 3.32 -2.44 30.61
C SER A 316 2.09 -3.34 30.41
N SER A 317 0.89 -2.89 30.79
CA SER A 317 -0.34 -3.67 30.61
C SER A 317 -0.59 -4.01 29.13
N ALA A 318 -0.45 -3.01 28.24
CA ALA A 318 -0.62 -3.21 26.81
C ALA A 318 0.50 -4.08 26.19
N VAL A 319 1.75 -3.88 26.60
CA VAL A 319 2.89 -4.68 26.12
C VAL A 319 2.76 -6.15 26.53
N ASN A 320 2.33 -6.46 27.75
CA ASN A 320 2.10 -7.84 28.20
C ASN A 320 1.09 -8.59 27.32
N VAL A 321 0.03 -7.91 26.89
CA VAL A 321 -0.96 -8.48 25.98
C VAL A 321 -0.37 -8.70 24.58
N LEU A 322 0.40 -7.74 24.06
CA LEU A 322 1.09 -7.89 22.78
C LEU A 322 2.13 -9.02 22.82
N GLN A 323 2.81 -9.21 23.95
CA GLN A 323 3.72 -10.34 24.19
C GLN A 323 2.97 -11.68 24.07
N LEU A 324 1.77 -11.79 24.66
CA LEU A 324 0.95 -13.00 24.52
C LEU A 324 0.56 -13.27 23.06
N PHE A 325 0.32 -12.23 22.27
CA PHE A 325 0.03 -12.36 20.84
C PHE A 325 1.23 -12.74 19.97
N ILE A 326 2.48 -12.47 20.40
CA ILE A 326 3.69 -12.97 19.71
C ILE A 326 3.72 -14.50 19.70
N SER A 327 3.30 -15.14 20.79
CA SER A 327 3.28 -16.60 20.94
C SER A 327 2.00 -17.25 20.41
N SER A 328 1.13 -16.49 19.74
CA SER A 328 -0.12 -17.00 19.19
C SER A 328 0.13 -17.92 17.98
N PRO A 329 -0.64 -19.03 17.81
CA PRO A 329 -0.57 -19.84 16.60
C PRO A 329 -1.10 -19.12 15.35
N LYS A 330 -1.82 -17.99 15.50
CA LYS A 330 -2.42 -17.24 14.39
C LYS A 330 -1.41 -16.23 13.82
N PRO A 331 -0.95 -16.36 12.56
CA PRO A 331 0.02 -15.44 11.97
C PRO A 331 -0.43 -13.98 11.96
N VAL A 332 -1.73 -13.72 11.82
CA VAL A 332 -2.29 -12.36 11.81
C VAL A 332 -2.08 -11.66 13.16
N LEU A 333 -2.24 -12.37 14.28
CA LEU A 333 -2.03 -11.79 15.62
C LEU A 333 -0.56 -11.54 15.89
N ARG A 334 0.31 -12.49 15.54
CA ARG A 334 1.76 -12.32 15.64
C ARG A 334 2.23 -11.10 14.84
N TYR A 335 1.80 -11.00 13.58
CA TYR A 335 2.14 -9.85 12.73
C TYR A 335 1.66 -8.52 13.35
N ALA A 336 0.41 -8.46 13.80
CA ALA A 336 -0.18 -7.26 14.38
C ALA A 336 0.55 -6.83 15.67
N ALA A 337 0.90 -7.80 16.52
CA ALA A 337 1.63 -7.58 17.76
C ALA A 337 3.04 -7.03 17.50
N VAL A 338 3.84 -7.73 16.69
CA VAL A 338 5.22 -7.32 16.36
C VAL A 338 5.23 -5.97 15.66
N ARG A 339 4.29 -5.71 14.74
CA ARG A 339 4.18 -4.39 14.08
C ARG A 339 3.91 -3.27 15.08
N THR A 340 3.08 -3.52 16.09
CA THR A 340 2.78 -2.52 17.13
C THR A 340 3.99 -2.31 18.02
N LEU A 341 4.63 -3.38 18.50
CA LEU A 341 5.84 -3.31 19.31
C LEU A 341 7.00 -2.60 18.58
N ASN A 342 7.14 -2.81 17.26
CA ASN A 342 8.16 -2.13 16.45
C ASN A 342 7.99 -0.60 16.43
N LYS A 343 6.75 -0.10 16.49
CA LYS A 343 6.45 1.33 16.61
C LYS A 343 6.82 1.87 17.99
N VAL A 344 6.51 1.11 19.05
CA VAL A 344 6.81 1.47 20.45
C VAL A 344 8.29 1.46 20.74
N ALA A 345 9.03 0.52 20.15
CA ALA A 345 10.44 0.27 20.43
C ALA A 345 11.33 1.49 20.19
N ILE A 346 10.89 2.49 19.41
CA ILE A 346 11.62 3.75 19.22
C ILE A 346 11.41 4.68 20.41
N GLN A 347 10.18 4.82 20.91
CA GLN A 347 9.82 5.77 21.96
C GLN A 347 10.08 5.22 23.37
N TYR A 348 9.77 3.94 23.59
CA TYR A 348 9.91 3.28 24.89
C TYR A 348 10.64 1.93 24.77
N PRO A 349 11.96 1.93 24.43
CA PRO A 349 12.71 0.69 24.25
C PRO A 349 12.67 -0.24 25.47
N ALA A 350 12.78 0.32 26.69
CA ALA A 350 12.85 -0.45 27.93
C ALA A 350 11.59 -1.28 28.21
N ALA A 351 10.41 -0.79 27.82
CA ALA A 351 9.16 -1.53 27.98
C ALA A 351 9.10 -2.76 27.05
N VAL A 352 9.68 -2.66 25.85
CA VAL A 352 9.65 -3.72 24.84
C VAL A 352 10.76 -4.76 25.06
N THR A 353 11.83 -4.42 25.78
CA THR A 353 12.95 -5.35 26.07
C THR A 353 12.49 -6.67 26.70
N ALA A 354 11.42 -6.65 27.50
CA ALA A 354 10.83 -7.86 28.09
C ALA A 354 10.35 -8.89 27.04
N CYS A 355 9.99 -8.43 25.84
CA CYS A 355 9.53 -9.29 24.75
C CYS A 355 10.68 -9.80 23.86
N ASN A 356 11.94 -9.42 24.12
CA ASN A 356 13.06 -9.77 23.22
C ASN A 356 13.23 -11.28 23.07
N VAL A 357 13.05 -12.05 24.14
CA VAL A 357 13.17 -13.52 24.10
C VAL A 357 12.13 -14.13 23.16
N ASP A 358 10.88 -13.67 23.25
CA ASP A 358 9.80 -14.14 22.36
C ASP A 358 10.01 -13.66 20.92
N LEU A 359 10.49 -12.43 20.73
CA LEU A 359 10.81 -11.88 19.41
C LEU A 359 11.94 -12.64 18.71
N GLU A 360 12.94 -13.14 19.45
CA GLU A 360 14.01 -13.99 18.88
C GLU A 360 13.43 -15.27 18.28
N THR A 361 12.38 -15.85 18.87
CA THR A 361 11.72 -17.05 18.33
C THR A 361 11.03 -16.79 16.99
N LEU A 362 10.68 -15.53 16.70
CA LEU A 362 10.02 -15.13 15.45
C LEU A 362 11.00 -14.88 14.30
N ILE A 363 12.33 -14.86 14.54
CA ILE A 363 13.31 -14.71 13.46
C ILE A 363 13.20 -15.87 12.45
N THR A 364 12.86 -17.07 12.93
CA THR A 364 12.67 -18.27 12.12
C THR A 364 11.21 -18.49 11.69
N ASP A 365 10.35 -17.47 11.82
CA ASP A 365 8.95 -17.58 11.44
C ASP A 365 8.79 -17.83 9.93
N SER A 366 7.82 -18.67 9.55
CA SER A 366 7.53 -18.96 8.15
C SER A 366 7.08 -17.72 7.37
N ASN A 367 6.49 -16.72 8.04
CA ASN A 367 6.15 -15.46 7.44
C ASN A 367 7.32 -14.46 7.52
N ARG A 368 7.96 -14.22 6.37
CA ARG A 368 9.11 -13.30 6.23
C ARG A 368 8.83 -11.87 6.70
N SER A 369 7.59 -11.40 6.60
CA SER A 369 7.22 -10.07 7.11
C SER A 369 7.23 -10.03 8.64
N ILE A 370 6.83 -11.11 9.32
CA ILE A 370 6.89 -11.24 10.78
C ILE A 370 8.36 -11.27 11.22
N ALA A 371 9.16 -12.14 10.61
CA ALA A 371 10.58 -12.26 10.91
C ALA A 371 11.34 -10.93 10.71
N THR A 372 11.08 -10.23 9.60
CA THR A 372 11.72 -8.92 9.34
C THR A 372 11.33 -7.88 10.40
N LEU A 373 10.05 -7.81 10.77
CA LEU A 373 9.60 -6.89 11.83
C LEU A 373 10.19 -7.29 13.20
N ALA A 374 10.34 -8.58 13.49
CA ALA A 374 10.95 -9.07 14.72
C ALA A 374 12.43 -8.65 14.80
N ILE A 375 13.21 -8.88 13.73
CA ILE A 375 14.60 -8.43 13.59
C ILE A 375 14.69 -6.91 13.80
N THR A 376 13.87 -6.14 13.07
CA THR A 376 13.88 -4.68 13.17
C THR A 376 13.54 -4.21 14.59
N THR A 377 12.66 -4.94 15.31
CA THR A 377 12.31 -4.61 16.70
C THR A 377 13.46 -4.94 17.64
N LEU A 378 14.07 -6.12 17.51
CA LEU A 378 15.23 -6.54 18.28
C LEU A 378 16.43 -5.60 18.11
N LEU A 379 16.66 -5.08 16.91
CA LEU A 379 17.72 -4.09 16.67
C LEU A 379 17.46 -2.76 17.39
N LYS A 380 16.19 -2.35 17.52
CA LYS A 380 15.81 -1.12 18.26
C LYS A 380 15.93 -1.31 19.78
N THR A 381 15.50 -2.46 20.29
CA THR A 381 15.47 -2.79 21.72
C THR A 381 16.74 -3.47 22.24
N GLY A 382 17.67 -3.80 21.35
CA GLY A 382 18.91 -4.52 21.66
C GLY A 382 19.78 -3.78 22.69
N ASN A 383 20.43 -4.58 23.54
CA ASN A 383 21.46 -4.15 24.46
C ASN A 383 22.86 -4.46 23.87
N GLU A 384 23.89 -3.79 24.37
CA GLU A 384 25.26 -3.94 23.84
C GLU A 384 25.78 -5.39 23.93
N ALA A 385 25.40 -6.12 24.98
CA ALA A 385 25.82 -7.52 25.19
C ALA A 385 25.20 -8.51 24.18
N GLY A 386 23.98 -8.24 23.69
CA GLY A 386 23.25 -9.12 22.79
C GLY A 386 23.57 -8.92 21.30
N VAL A 387 24.25 -7.83 20.93
CA VAL A 387 24.52 -7.46 19.53
C VAL A 387 25.20 -8.60 18.76
N ASP A 388 26.25 -9.20 19.33
CA ASP A 388 27.02 -10.28 18.69
C ASP A 388 26.16 -11.51 18.37
N ARG A 389 25.31 -11.91 19.31
CA ARG A 389 24.38 -13.04 19.14
C ARG A 389 23.33 -12.73 18.08
N LEU A 390 22.76 -11.53 18.14
CA LEU A 390 21.71 -11.09 17.23
C LEU A 390 22.22 -11.03 15.78
N MET A 391 23.42 -10.48 15.56
CA MET A 391 24.03 -10.45 14.22
C MET A 391 24.21 -11.86 13.64
N LYS A 392 24.69 -12.84 14.43
CA LYS A 392 24.85 -14.22 13.97
C LYS A 392 23.53 -14.87 13.53
N GLN A 393 22.44 -14.62 14.25
CA GLN A 393 21.12 -15.14 13.89
C GLN A 393 20.54 -14.45 12.63
N ILE A 394 20.80 -13.15 12.46
CA ILE A 394 20.31 -12.40 11.30
C ILE A 394 21.04 -12.83 10.02
N SER A 395 22.35 -13.16 10.07
CA SER A 395 23.12 -13.61 8.90
C SER A 395 22.46 -14.76 8.15
N SER A 396 21.98 -15.80 8.85
CA SER A 396 21.35 -16.95 8.21
C SER A 396 20.00 -16.61 7.56
N PHE A 397 19.28 -15.62 8.10
CA PHE A 397 17.99 -15.19 7.54
C PHE A 397 18.16 -14.25 6.33
N LEU A 398 19.23 -13.45 6.31
CA LEU A 398 19.43 -12.45 5.25
C LEU A 398 19.62 -13.05 3.86
N SER A 399 20.20 -14.24 3.74
CA SER A 399 20.37 -14.92 2.45
C SER A 399 19.04 -15.33 1.82
N GLU A 400 17.97 -15.47 2.60
CA GLU A 400 16.67 -15.98 2.16
C GLU A 400 15.64 -14.89 1.82
N ILE A 401 15.99 -13.60 1.97
CA ILE A 401 15.06 -12.47 1.79
C ILE A 401 15.43 -11.56 0.63
N SER A 402 14.44 -10.82 0.12
CA SER A 402 14.63 -9.87 -0.98
C SER A 402 15.40 -8.62 -0.53
N ASP A 403 16.06 -7.97 -1.50
CA ASP A 403 16.84 -6.74 -1.30
C ASP A 403 16.05 -5.63 -0.58
N GLN A 404 14.74 -5.54 -0.81
CA GLN A 404 13.88 -4.55 -0.14
C GLN A 404 13.80 -4.77 1.37
N PHE A 405 13.87 -6.01 1.85
CA PHE A 405 13.92 -6.28 3.28
C PHE A 405 15.34 -6.15 3.83
N LYS A 406 16.36 -6.50 3.04
CA LYS A 406 17.76 -6.30 3.43
C LYS A 406 18.08 -4.82 3.68
N THR A 407 17.55 -3.90 2.87
CA THR A 407 17.74 -2.44 3.07
C THR A 407 17.18 -1.97 4.41
N VAL A 408 16.03 -2.49 4.86
CA VAL A 408 15.45 -2.17 6.17
C VAL A 408 16.35 -2.63 7.31
N VAL A 409 17.00 -3.80 7.16
CA VAL A 409 17.97 -4.30 8.15
C VAL A 409 19.21 -3.42 8.19
N VAL A 410 19.71 -2.96 7.03
CA VAL A 410 20.85 -2.03 6.95
C VAL A 410 20.56 -0.71 7.67
N ASP A 411 19.37 -0.12 7.48
CA ASP A 411 18.97 1.10 8.19
C ASP A 411 18.88 0.90 9.72
N ALA A 412 18.43 -0.28 10.15
CA ALA A 412 18.41 -0.64 11.57
C ALA A 412 19.83 -0.84 12.14
N ILE A 413 20.76 -1.39 11.37
CA ILE A 413 22.18 -1.51 11.76
C ILE A 413 22.84 -0.13 11.86
N LYS A 414 22.53 0.80 10.94
CA LYS A 414 22.99 2.20 11.06
C LYS A 414 22.61 2.80 12.41
N SER A 415 21.32 2.68 12.77
CA SER A 415 20.78 3.18 14.04
C SER A 415 21.45 2.50 15.25
N LEU A 416 21.74 1.20 15.14
CA LEU A 416 22.40 0.44 16.20
C LEU A 416 23.86 0.88 16.39
N CYS A 417 24.59 1.17 15.30
CA CYS A 417 25.96 1.67 15.38
C CYS A 417 26.04 3.05 16.02
N GLN A 418 25.06 3.92 15.75
CA GLN A 418 24.93 5.22 16.41
C GLN A 418 24.64 5.07 17.91
N LYS A 419 23.84 4.06 18.30
CA LYS A 419 23.50 3.78 19.69
C LYS A 419 24.64 3.12 20.49
N PHE A 420 25.42 2.23 19.86
CA PHE A 420 26.54 1.52 20.50
C PHE A 420 27.84 1.67 19.69
N PRO A 421 28.50 2.85 19.73
CA PRO A 421 29.69 3.12 18.92
C PRO A 421 30.83 2.13 19.13
N ARG A 422 31.00 1.58 20.35
CA ARG A 422 32.06 0.60 20.68
C ARG A 422 31.91 -0.75 19.97
N LYS A 423 30.73 -1.06 19.45
CA LYS A 423 30.46 -2.29 18.69
C LYS A 423 30.65 -2.12 17.18
N HIS A 424 31.20 -0.97 16.73
CA HIS A 424 31.39 -0.68 15.31
C HIS A 424 32.12 -1.78 14.57
N THR A 425 33.14 -2.41 15.15
CA THR A 425 33.92 -3.48 14.51
C THR A 425 33.02 -4.64 14.05
N VAL A 426 32.16 -5.16 14.94
CA VAL A 426 31.27 -6.29 14.63
C VAL A 426 30.23 -5.89 13.58
N LEU A 427 29.62 -4.72 13.74
CA LEU A 427 28.59 -4.22 12.82
C LEU A 427 29.15 -3.93 11.43
N MET A 428 30.36 -3.38 11.35
CA MET A 428 31.02 -3.12 10.06
C MET A 428 31.48 -4.38 9.37
N THR A 429 32.04 -5.36 10.10
CA THR A 429 32.37 -6.66 9.52
C THR A 429 31.11 -7.33 8.96
N PHE A 430 29.98 -7.22 9.66
CA PHE A 430 28.70 -7.71 9.17
C PHE A 430 28.24 -6.99 7.89
N LEU A 431 28.25 -5.66 7.87
CA LEU A 431 27.94 -4.86 6.68
C LEU A 431 28.88 -5.16 5.51
N SER A 432 30.16 -5.40 5.78
CA SER A 432 31.15 -5.78 4.77
C SER A 432 30.82 -7.14 4.15
N ASN A 433 30.44 -8.13 4.97
CA ASN A 433 30.04 -9.44 4.45
C ASN A 433 28.79 -9.32 3.57
N MET A 434 27.79 -8.56 4.02
CA MET A 434 26.60 -8.22 3.23
C MET A 434 26.92 -7.48 1.92
N LEU A 435 27.98 -6.66 1.93
CA LEU A 435 28.46 -5.92 0.76
C LEU A 435 29.14 -6.82 -0.28
N ARG A 436 29.67 -7.98 0.11
CA ARG A 436 30.28 -8.96 -0.83
C ARG A 436 29.29 -9.91 -1.48
N GLU A 437 28.16 -10.18 -0.85
CA GLU A 437 27.12 -11.06 -1.41
C GLU A 437 26.52 -10.50 -2.71
N GLU A 438 25.82 -11.29 -3.52
CA GLU A 438 25.07 -10.74 -4.64
C GLU A 438 23.89 -9.87 -4.15
N GLY A 439 23.59 -8.80 -4.90
CA GLY A 439 22.43 -7.96 -4.59
C GLY A 439 22.34 -6.72 -5.49
N GLY A 440 21.14 -6.15 -5.58
CA GLY A 440 20.84 -5.02 -6.43
C GLY A 440 21.43 -3.69 -5.96
N TYR A 441 21.43 -2.72 -6.88
CA TYR A 441 22.03 -1.41 -6.70
C TYR A 441 21.55 -0.67 -5.43
N GLU A 442 20.24 -0.57 -5.19
CA GLU A 442 19.70 0.19 -4.04
C GLU A 442 20.09 -0.43 -2.70
N TYR A 443 20.21 -1.76 -2.64
CA TYR A 443 20.69 -2.48 -1.46
C TYR A 443 22.17 -2.20 -1.21
N LYS A 444 23.02 -2.33 -2.23
CA LYS A 444 24.47 -2.02 -2.13
C LYS A 444 24.71 -0.57 -1.76
N LYS A 445 23.95 0.35 -2.37
CA LYS A 445 23.97 1.78 -2.05
C LYS A 445 23.61 2.06 -0.60
N ALA A 446 22.59 1.39 -0.04
CA ALA A 446 22.23 1.54 1.37
C ALA A 446 23.37 1.11 2.30
N ILE A 447 24.05 0.00 2.00
CA ILE A 447 25.21 -0.48 2.77
C ILE A 447 26.36 0.51 2.69
N VAL A 448 26.75 0.93 1.48
CA VAL A 448 27.85 1.88 1.27
C VAL A 448 27.57 3.20 1.99
N ASN A 449 26.35 3.74 1.90
CA ASN A 449 25.97 4.95 2.62
C ASN A 449 26.06 4.77 4.14
N THR A 450 25.69 3.59 4.64
CA THR A 450 25.78 3.28 6.07
C THR A 450 27.24 3.21 6.53
N ILE A 451 28.12 2.52 5.79
CA ILE A 451 29.55 2.46 6.10
C ILE A 451 30.18 3.86 6.05
N ILE A 452 29.81 4.69 5.06
CA ILE A 452 30.27 6.09 4.98
C ILE A 452 29.86 6.87 6.23
N SER A 453 28.59 6.79 6.65
CA SER A 453 28.10 7.44 7.87
C SER A 453 28.91 7.03 9.09
N ILE A 454 29.19 5.72 9.24
CA ILE A 454 29.96 5.19 10.36
C ILE A 454 31.41 5.71 10.36
N VAL A 455 32.05 5.78 9.17
CA VAL A 455 33.41 6.31 9.00
C VAL A 455 33.50 7.81 9.30
N GLU A 456 32.46 8.57 8.95
CA GLU A 456 32.38 10.01 9.20
C GLU A 456 32.11 10.31 10.68
N GLU A 457 31.27 9.52 11.35
CA GLU A 457 30.85 9.71 12.74
C GLU A 457 31.84 9.16 13.77
N ASN A 458 32.58 8.08 13.43
CA ASN A 458 33.51 7.41 14.35
C ASN A 458 34.95 7.33 13.79
N PRO A 459 35.91 8.08 14.38
CA PRO A 459 37.33 8.02 13.98
C PRO A 459 37.97 6.63 14.10
N GLU A 460 37.61 5.84 15.11
CA GLU A 460 38.16 4.49 15.33
C GLU A 460 37.72 3.49 14.25
N ALA A 461 36.55 3.74 13.65
CA ALA A 461 36.01 2.94 12.55
C ALA A 461 36.64 3.27 11.20
N LYS A 462 37.35 4.41 11.08
CA LYS A 462 37.79 4.96 9.80
C LYS A 462 38.65 3.99 8.99
N GLU A 463 39.70 3.44 9.59
CA GLU A 463 40.62 2.59 8.85
C GLU A 463 39.98 1.29 8.38
N ALA A 464 39.20 0.64 9.26
CA ALA A 464 38.48 -0.59 8.92
C ALA A 464 37.42 -0.36 7.83
N GLY A 465 36.70 0.77 7.89
CA GLY A 465 35.64 1.08 6.93
C GLY A 465 36.20 1.39 5.55
N LEU A 466 37.28 2.18 5.49
CA LEU A 466 37.99 2.43 4.24
C LEU A 466 38.59 1.13 3.67
N ALA A 467 39.11 0.22 4.49
CA ALA A 467 39.62 -1.07 4.03
C ALA A 467 38.53 -1.94 3.38
N HIS A 468 37.36 -2.08 4.03
CA HIS A 468 36.22 -2.82 3.46
C HIS A 468 35.70 -2.21 2.16
N LEU A 469 35.65 -0.88 2.07
CA LEU A 469 35.24 -0.19 0.84
C LEU A 469 36.29 -0.33 -0.28
N CYS A 470 37.59 -0.33 0.06
CA CYS A 470 38.67 -0.57 -0.89
C CYS A 470 38.58 -1.96 -1.52
N GLU A 471 38.29 -2.99 -0.72
CA GLU A 471 38.09 -4.34 -1.21
C GLU A 471 36.84 -4.43 -2.11
N PHE A 472 35.74 -3.78 -1.73
CA PHE A 472 34.52 -3.78 -2.54
C PHE A 472 34.71 -3.14 -3.93
N ILE A 473 35.48 -2.06 -4.04
CA ILE A 473 35.74 -1.43 -5.35
C ILE A 473 36.68 -2.24 -6.26
N GLU A 474 37.26 -3.35 -5.79
CA GLU A 474 38.07 -4.21 -6.66
C GLU A 474 37.25 -4.91 -7.72
N ASP A 475 36.05 -5.36 -7.36
CA ASP A 475 35.12 -6.11 -8.21
C ASP A 475 33.74 -5.42 -8.29
N CYS A 476 33.70 -4.09 -8.19
CA CYS A 476 32.43 -3.35 -8.17
C CYS A 476 31.87 -3.14 -9.58
N GLU A 477 30.71 -3.74 -9.86
CA GLU A 477 30.00 -3.56 -11.13
C GLU A 477 29.29 -2.20 -11.25
N HIS A 478 29.16 -1.45 -10.15
CA HIS A 478 28.37 -0.22 -10.08
C HIS A 478 29.24 1.03 -10.14
N THR A 479 29.34 1.62 -11.34
CA THR A 479 30.11 2.86 -11.61
C THR A 479 29.82 3.98 -10.60
N SER A 480 28.55 4.21 -10.24
CA SER A 480 28.17 5.29 -9.32
C SER A 480 28.56 5.01 -7.86
N LEU A 481 28.70 3.74 -7.45
CA LEU A 481 29.21 3.40 -6.12
C LEU A 481 30.74 3.50 -6.07
N ALA A 482 31.42 2.99 -7.10
CA ALA A 482 32.88 3.06 -7.21
C ALA A 482 33.36 4.52 -7.20
N THR A 483 32.75 5.39 -8.00
CA THR A 483 33.05 6.84 -8.02
C THR A 483 32.83 7.51 -6.66
N ARG A 484 31.73 7.18 -5.96
CA ARG A 484 31.45 7.72 -4.63
C ARG A 484 32.46 7.25 -3.58
N ILE A 485 32.86 5.99 -3.61
CA ILE A 485 33.87 5.44 -2.71
C ILE A 485 35.24 6.06 -2.99
N LEU A 486 35.63 6.23 -4.26
CA LEU A 486 36.87 6.91 -4.64
C LEU A 486 36.88 8.36 -4.15
N HIS A 487 35.74 9.06 -4.24
CA HIS A 487 35.62 10.41 -3.68
C HIS A 487 35.85 10.42 -2.15
N LEU A 488 35.27 9.47 -1.42
CA LEU A 488 35.50 9.31 0.02
C LEU A 488 36.97 9.01 0.32
N LEU A 489 37.59 8.08 -0.41
CA LEU A 489 39.00 7.73 -0.25
C LEU A 489 39.91 8.94 -0.46
N GLY A 490 39.64 9.77 -1.47
CA GLY A 490 40.39 11.01 -1.69
C GLY A 490 40.23 12.03 -0.55
N ARG A 491 39.10 12.02 0.18
CA ARG A 491 38.84 12.96 1.28
C ARG A 491 39.38 12.47 2.62
N GLU A 492 39.16 11.20 2.96
CA GLU A 492 39.51 10.63 4.27
C GLU A 492 40.83 9.84 4.26
N GLY A 493 41.20 9.23 3.14
CA GLY A 493 42.41 8.42 3.01
C GLY A 493 43.71 9.15 3.35
N PRO A 494 43.93 10.41 2.91
CA PRO A 494 45.13 11.17 3.27
C PRO A 494 45.25 11.46 4.78
N ARG A 495 44.15 11.37 5.54
CA ARG A 495 44.09 11.64 6.99
C ARG A 495 44.31 10.39 7.85
N THR A 496 44.54 9.24 7.23
CA THR A 496 44.81 7.97 7.95
C THR A 496 46.26 7.87 8.39
N THR A 497 46.57 6.90 9.26
CA THR A 497 47.95 6.69 9.73
C THR A 497 48.90 6.25 8.62
N THR A 498 48.37 5.54 7.61
CA THR A 498 49.13 4.90 6.54
C THR A 498 48.52 5.18 5.16
N PRO A 499 48.57 6.44 4.66
CA PRO A 499 47.87 6.82 3.42
C PRO A 499 48.36 6.06 2.17
N ALA A 500 49.63 5.68 2.13
CA ALA A 500 50.25 4.98 1.00
C ALA A 500 49.51 3.67 0.61
N LYS A 501 48.89 2.97 1.58
CA LYS A 501 48.20 1.70 1.33
C LYS A 501 47.02 1.85 0.37
N TYR A 502 46.35 3.00 0.39
CA TYR A 502 45.16 3.27 -0.42
C TYR A 502 45.50 3.60 -1.87
N ILE A 503 46.71 4.09 -2.16
CA ILE A 503 47.14 4.49 -3.50
C ILE A 503 47.06 3.30 -4.46
N ARG A 504 47.44 2.10 -4.03
CA ARG A 504 47.36 0.89 -4.87
C ARG A 504 45.94 0.62 -5.33
N TYR A 505 44.96 0.68 -4.42
CA TYR A 505 43.56 0.46 -4.74
C TYR A 505 43.04 1.50 -5.73
N ILE A 506 43.40 2.77 -5.54
CA ILE A 506 42.98 3.86 -6.42
C ILE A 506 43.64 3.73 -7.79
N TYR A 507 44.94 3.47 -7.85
CA TYR A 507 45.70 3.39 -9.11
C TYR A 507 45.26 2.22 -9.99
N ASN A 508 44.94 1.07 -9.40
CA ASN A 508 44.39 -0.05 -10.16
C ASN A 508 43.09 0.35 -10.89
N ARG A 509 42.25 1.19 -10.28
CA ARG A 509 41.02 1.71 -10.92
C ARG A 509 41.31 2.68 -12.06
N VAL A 510 42.44 3.41 -12.03
CA VAL A 510 42.88 4.25 -13.16
C VAL A 510 43.25 3.41 -14.38
N ILE A 511 43.58 2.12 -14.24
CA ILE A 511 44.01 1.29 -15.36
C ILE A 511 42.87 0.41 -15.89
N LEU A 512 42.12 -0.21 -14.97
CA LEU A 512 41.25 -1.34 -15.29
C LEU A 512 39.79 -0.96 -15.56
N GLU A 513 39.39 0.27 -15.21
CA GLU A 513 37.98 0.66 -15.17
C GLU A 513 37.56 1.56 -16.33
N ASN A 514 36.25 1.83 -16.43
CA ASN A 514 35.68 2.78 -17.37
C ASN A 514 36.06 4.25 -17.06
N ALA A 515 35.92 5.13 -18.05
CA ALA A 515 36.34 6.52 -17.96
C ALA A 515 35.80 7.26 -16.72
N PRO A 516 34.49 7.20 -16.35
CA PRO A 516 33.99 7.87 -15.15
C PRO A 516 34.67 7.42 -13.83
N VAL A 517 35.01 6.15 -13.70
CA VAL A 517 35.72 5.64 -12.51
C VAL A 517 37.19 6.06 -12.53
N ARG A 518 37.87 5.98 -13.70
CA ARG A 518 39.25 6.48 -13.85
C ARG A 518 39.36 7.96 -13.49
N ALA A 519 38.42 8.75 -13.98
CA ALA A 519 38.26 10.17 -13.74
C ALA A 519 38.11 10.52 -12.24
N ALA A 520 37.32 9.73 -11.51
CA ALA A 520 37.18 9.85 -10.06
C ALA A 520 38.47 9.44 -9.32
N ALA A 521 39.14 8.37 -9.77
CA ALA A 521 40.39 7.89 -9.20
C ALA A 521 41.52 8.91 -9.37
N VAL A 522 41.62 9.58 -10.52
CA VAL A 522 42.55 10.70 -10.77
C VAL A 522 42.32 11.84 -9.78
N SER A 523 41.07 12.21 -9.53
CA SER A 523 40.73 13.23 -8.52
C SER A 523 41.13 12.80 -7.11
N ALA A 524 40.94 11.52 -6.78
CA ALA A 524 41.35 10.98 -5.50
C ALA A 524 42.88 11.03 -5.33
N LEU A 525 43.65 10.58 -6.33
CA LEU A 525 45.13 10.67 -6.32
C LEU A 525 45.60 12.12 -6.15
N ALA A 526 44.97 13.07 -6.84
CA ALA A 526 45.31 14.48 -6.71
C ALA A 526 45.16 14.99 -5.27
N LYS A 527 44.09 14.58 -4.56
CA LYS A 527 43.89 14.92 -3.15
C LYS A 527 44.95 14.33 -2.23
N PHE A 528 45.42 13.09 -2.48
CA PHE A 528 46.55 12.54 -1.75
C PHE A 528 47.84 13.34 -1.98
N GLY A 529 48.10 13.76 -3.22
CA GLY A 529 49.29 14.55 -3.57
C GLY A 529 49.26 15.96 -2.97
N ALA A 530 48.08 16.57 -2.89
CA ALA A 530 47.89 17.88 -2.27
C ALA A 530 48.00 17.86 -0.74
N ALA A 531 47.62 16.74 -0.11
CA ALA A 531 47.57 16.63 1.35
C ALA A 531 48.84 16.05 1.99
N SER A 532 49.61 15.23 1.26
CA SER A 532 50.81 14.56 1.77
C SER A 532 52.02 14.83 0.88
N GLU A 533 52.98 15.61 1.41
CA GLU A 533 54.22 15.97 0.69
C GLU A 533 55.08 14.73 0.38
N ASP A 534 55.12 13.75 1.30
CA ASP A 534 55.90 12.52 1.13
C ASP A 534 55.45 11.66 -0.06
N LEU A 535 54.16 11.75 -0.41
CA LEU A 535 53.55 10.96 -1.50
C LEU A 535 53.51 11.71 -2.83
N LEU A 536 53.81 13.01 -2.83
CA LEU A 536 53.68 13.89 -3.98
C LEU A 536 54.50 13.40 -5.19
N SER A 537 55.76 13.03 -4.97
CA SER A 537 56.66 12.56 -6.04
C SER A 537 56.10 11.33 -6.75
N ASN A 538 55.62 10.35 -5.98
CA ASN A 538 54.99 9.14 -6.50
C ASN A 538 53.70 9.46 -7.27
N ILE A 539 52.85 10.33 -6.72
CA ILE A 539 51.57 10.71 -7.33
C ILE A 539 51.77 11.48 -8.63
N LEU A 540 52.77 12.36 -8.72
CA LEU A 540 53.13 13.04 -9.96
C LEU A 540 53.49 12.06 -11.08
N VAL A 541 54.23 10.98 -10.76
CA VAL A 541 54.54 9.92 -11.74
C VAL A 541 53.27 9.20 -12.22
N LEU A 542 52.33 8.91 -11.32
CA LEU A 542 51.07 8.26 -11.68
C LEU A 542 50.21 9.17 -12.57
N LEU A 543 50.02 10.44 -12.17
CA LEU A 543 49.25 11.41 -12.93
C LEU A 543 49.87 11.70 -14.30
N GLN A 544 51.20 11.78 -14.38
CA GLN A 544 51.90 11.99 -15.65
C GLN A 544 51.58 10.87 -16.66
N ARG A 545 51.51 9.61 -16.21
CA ARG A 545 51.13 8.50 -17.09
C ARG A 545 49.68 8.61 -17.56
N THR A 546 48.79 9.08 -16.69
CA THR A 546 47.37 9.28 -17.02
C THR A 546 47.13 10.46 -17.98
N THR A 547 48.11 11.33 -18.22
CA THR A 547 48.03 12.35 -19.30
C THR A 547 48.03 11.75 -20.71
N LEU A 548 48.27 10.43 -20.83
CA LEU A 548 48.19 9.70 -22.09
C LEU A 548 46.91 8.84 -22.18
N ASP A 549 45.92 9.07 -21.30
CA ASP A 549 44.63 8.35 -21.36
C ASP A 549 43.91 8.66 -22.69
N GLN A 550 43.20 7.64 -23.20
CA GLN A 550 42.44 7.76 -24.44
C GLN A 550 41.20 8.63 -24.27
N ASP A 551 40.65 8.66 -23.06
CA ASP A 551 39.47 9.48 -22.74
C ASP A 551 39.86 10.93 -22.45
N ASP A 552 39.19 11.86 -23.13
CA ASP A 552 39.48 13.29 -23.05
C ASP A 552 39.29 13.84 -21.64
N GLU A 553 38.24 13.42 -20.93
CA GLU A 553 37.95 13.91 -19.57
C GLU A 553 39.05 13.48 -18.60
N VAL A 554 39.39 12.19 -18.63
CA VAL A 554 40.40 11.62 -17.73
C VAL A 554 41.76 12.28 -17.99
N ARG A 555 42.10 12.46 -19.26
CA ARG A 555 43.37 13.06 -19.71
C ARG A 555 43.48 14.53 -19.31
N ASP A 556 42.44 15.32 -19.55
CA ASP A 556 42.44 16.74 -19.23
C ASP A 556 42.47 16.96 -17.72
N ARG A 557 41.72 16.15 -16.97
CA ARG A 557 41.73 16.17 -15.51
C ARG A 557 43.10 15.76 -14.93
N ALA A 558 43.74 14.74 -15.48
CA ALA A 558 45.08 14.33 -15.07
C ALA A 558 46.11 15.41 -15.37
N THR A 559 46.06 16.01 -16.56
CA THR A 559 46.93 17.13 -16.96
C THR A 559 46.76 18.32 -16.02
N PHE A 560 45.51 18.71 -15.73
CA PHE A 560 45.20 19.81 -14.83
C PHE A 560 45.81 19.60 -13.44
N TYR A 561 45.53 18.46 -12.81
CA TYR A 561 46.06 18.17 -11.47
C TYR A 561 47.57 17.97 -11.46
N TYR A 562 48.16 17.39 -12.51
CA TYR A 562 49.60 17.24 -12.63
C TYR A 562 50.31 18.59 -12.63
N GLN A 563 49.84 19.55 -13.44
CA GLN A 563 50.46 20.88 -13.50
C GLN A 563 50.30 21.64 -12.18
N LEU A 564 49.12 21.56 -11.56
CA LEU A 564 48.84 22.23 -10.29
C LEU A 564 49.75 21.71 -9.16
N LEU A 565 49.87 20.39 -9.04
CA LEU A 565 50.72 19.75 -8.04
C LEU A 565 52.21 19.96 -8.31
N LYS A 566 52.62 20.01 -9.58
CA LYS A 566 54.01 20.26 -9.98
C LYS A 566 54.46 21.69 -9.62
N HIS A 567 53.56 22.67 -9.68
CA HIS A 567 53.82 24.03 -9.21
C HIS A 567 54.02 24.10 -7.68
N ASN A 568 53.51 23.11 -6.94
CA ASN A 568 53.64 22.97 -5.49
C ASN A 568 53.18 24.21 -4.68
N ASP A 569 52.18 24.93 -5.20
CA ASP A 569 51.57 26.07 -4.50
C ASP A 569 50.42 25.57 -3.60
N LYS A 570 50.62 25.69 -2.28
CA LYS A 570 49.64 25.25 -1.28
C LYS A 570 48.31 26.01 -1.37
N ALA A 571 48.33 27.28 -1.75
CA ALA A 571 47.11 28.08 -1.89
C ALA A 571 46.26 27.60 -3.08
N LEU A 572 46.92 27.33 -4.21
CA LEU A 572 46.26 26.78 -5.39
C LEU A 572 45.75 25.35 -5.16
N ASN A 573 46.56 24.49 -4.51
CA ASN A 573 46.15 23.14 -4.13
C ASN A 573 44.91 23.15 -3.22
N SER A 574 44.88 24.07 -2.24
CA SER A 574 43.72 24.23 -1.37
C SER A 574 42.48 24.68 -2.15
N ALA A 575 42.62 25.67 -3.03
CA ALA A 575 41.52 26.26 -3.78
C ALA A 575 40.90 25.32 -4.83
N TYR A 576 41.72 24.51 -5.50
CA TYR A 576 41.28 23.75 -6.69
C TYR A 576 41.29 22.21 -6.52
N ILE A 577 41.94 21.66 -5.48
CA ILE A 577 41.99 20.20 -5.24
C ILE A 577 41.26 19.82 -3.95
N LEU A 578 41.58 20.50 -2.84
CA LEU A 578 41.08 20.11 -1.52
C LEU A 578 39.68 20.63 -1.25
N ASN A 579 39.38 21.86 -1.69
CA ASN A 579 38.07 22.48 -1.51
C ASN A 579 37.24 22.34 -2.79
N SER A 580 36.05 21.75 -2.66
CA SER A 580 35.04 21.72 -3.72
C SER A 580 34.48 23.13 -3.95
N MET A 581 34.01 23.41 -5.17
CA MET A 581 33.16 24.60 -5.39
C MET A 581 31.89 24.49 -4.52
N ASN A 582 31.75 25.40 -3.56
CA ASN A 582 30.61 25.49 -2.65
C ASN A 582 29.42 26.22 -3.33
N VAL A 583 28.84 25.62 -4.37
CA VAL A 583 27.69 26.18 -5.09
C VAL A 583 26.56 25.16 -5.23
N SER A 584 25.32 25.60 -5.05
CA SER A 584 24.13 24.77 -5.24
C SER A 584 23.97 24.40 -6.73
N LEU A 585 24.18 23.13 -7.09
CA LEU A 585 24.04 22.65 -8.48
C LEU A 585 22.69 22.98 -9.12
N PRO A 586 21.52 22.79 -8.47
CA PRO A 586 20.23 23.18 -9.05
C PRO A 586 20.06 24.69 -9.24
N SER A 587 20.78 25.50 -8.46
CA SER A 587 20.76 26.96 -8.60
C SER A 587 21.72 27.41 -9.69
N LEU A 588 22.88 26.77 -9.80
CA LEU A 588 23.84 26.95 -10.89
C LEU A 588 23.17 26.63 -12.24
N GLU A 589 22.49 25.49 -12.36
CA GLU A 589 21.79 25.07 -13.57
C GLU A 589 20.73 26.10 -13.99
N ARG A 590 19.88 26.55 -13.06
CA ARG A 590 18.86 27.58 -13.34
C ARG A 590 19.47 28.91 -13.77
N LEU A 591 20.54 29.35 -13.11
CA LEU A 591 21.21 30.62 -13.41
C LEU A 591 21.95 30.56 -14.75
N LEU A 592 22.60 29.44 -15.06
CA LEU A 592 23.23 29.21 -16.36
C LEU A 592 22.20 29.13 -17.49
N HIS A 593 21.11 28.40 -17.29
CA HIS A 593 20.02 28.30 -18.26
C HIS A 593 19.41 29.68 -18.57
N ARG A 594 19.23 30.51 -17.53
CA ARG A 594 18.79 31.91 -17.71
C ARG A 594 19.82 32.73 -18.47
N TYR A 595 21.10 32.59 -18.15
CA TYR A 595 22.20 33.29 -18.83
C TYR A 595 22.32 32.89 -20.31
N THR A 596 21.99 31.64 -20.67
CA THR A 596 21.97 31.20 -22.08
C THR A 596 20.75 31.69 -22.86
N ILE A 597 19.63 31.97 -22.19
CA ILE A 597 18.40 32.49 -22.83
C ILE A 597 18.50 34.01 -23.05
N ASP A 598 19.06 34.74 -22.09
CA ASP A 598 19.27 36.18 -22.17
C ASP A 598 20.78 36.49 -22.32
N PRO A 599 21.35 36.44 -23.54
CA PRO A 599 22.78 36.65 -23.75
C PRO A 599 23.18 38.07 -23.35
N THR A 600 23.86 38.19 -22.21
CA THR A 600 24.44 39.45 -21.74
C THR A 600 25.89 39.60 -22.23
N THR A 601 26.36 40.83 -22.41
CA THR A 601 27.76 41.13 -22.74
C THR A 601 28.73 40.88 -21.58
N LYS A 602 28.23 40.65 -20.36
CA LYS A 602 29.04 40.36 -19.17
C LYS A 602 29.17 38.84 -18.99
N PRO A 603 30.37 38.32 -18.68
CA PRO A 603 30.56 36.90 -18.41
C PRO A 603 29.78 36.45 -17.16
N PHE A 604 29.35 35.19 -17.15
CA PHE A 604 28.63 34.58 -16.04
C PHE A 604 29.50 34.56 -14.77
N ASP A 605 29.00 35.16 -13.68
CA ASP A 605 29.68 35.15 -12.39
C ASP A 605 29.19 33.99 -11.52
N VAL A 606 30.05 32.97 -11.33
CA VAL A 606 29.77 31.80 -10.49
C VAL A 606 29.55 32.19 -9.02
N ARG A 607 30.07 33.34 -8.56
CA ARG A 607 29.86 33.84 -7.18
C ARG A 607 28.42 34.31 -6.94
N SER A 608 27.65 34.53 -8.00
CA SER A 608 26.22 34.86 -7.89
C SER A 608 25.35 33.65 -7.52
N VAL A 609 25.92 32.44 -7.58
CA VAL A 609 25.21 31.20 -7.27
C VAL A 609 25.16 30.99 -5.75
N PRO A 610 23.96 30.75 -5.16
CA PRO A 610 23.83 30.43 -3.75
C PRO A 610 24.69 29.22 -3.35
N VAL A 611 25.31 29.31 -2.18
CA VAL A 611 26.08 28.21 -1.58
C VAL A 611 25.15 27.03 -1.27
N GLU A 612 25.65 25.81 -1.45
CA GLU A 612 24.91 24.59 -1.12
C GLU A 612 24.59 24.57 0.39
N ALA A 613 23.31 24.56 0.74
CA ALA A 613 22.90 24.41 2.13
C ALA A 613 23.27 23.01 2.62
N VAL A 614 23.97 22.90 3.75
CA VAL A 614 24.20 21.61 4.42
C VAL A 614 22.82 20.96 4.62
N PRO A 615 22.59 19.73 4.12
CA PRO A 615 21.34 19.06 4.35
C PRO A 615 21.22 18.81 5.85
N VAL A 616 20.44 19.65 6.54
CA VAL A 616 19.87 19.29 7.82
C VAL A 616 18.94 18.13 7.49
N GLU A 617 19.33 16.91 7.85
CA GLU A 617 18.41 15.78 7.86
C GLU A 617 17.26 16.14 8.80
N GLN A 618 16.21 16.75 8.24
CA GLN A 618 14.92 16.71 8.90
C GLN A 618 14.59 15.23 9.05
N PRO A 619 14.21 14.76 10.26
CA PRO A 619 13.80 13.38 10.43
C PRO A 619 12.71 13.14 9.39
N LYS A 620 12.99 12.28 8.41
CA LYS A 620 12.04 11.92 7.38
C LYS A 620 10.84 11.32 8.12
N GLY A 621 9.82 12.14 8.36
CA GLY A 621 8.53 11.66 8.83
C GLY A 621 8.14 10.55 7.90
N SER A 622 7.94 9.34 8.44
CA SER A 622 7.65 8.14 7.67
C SER A 622 6.52 8.42 6.67
N ILE A 623 6.86 8.63 5.41
CA ILE A 623 5.89 8.60 4.31
C ILE A 623 5.64 7.12 4.03
N PHE A 624 4.98 6.44 4.97
CA PHE A 624 4.12 5.33 4.61
C PHE A 624 2.89 5.98 3.99
N LYS A 625 2.87 6.04 2.65
CA LYS A 625 1.64 6.32 1.89
C LYS A 625 0.57 5.37 2.40
N LEU A 626 -0.32 5.92 3.21
CA LEU A 626 -1.57 5.31 3.63
C LEU A 626 -2.38 5.12 2.34
N ILE A 627 -2.40 3.91 1.80
CA ILE A 627 -3.45 3.50 0.86
C ILE A 627 -4.71 3.37 1.72
N LEU A 628 -5.33 4.51 2.00
CA LEU A 628 -6.62 4.66 2.62
C LEU A 628 -7.40 5.63 1.75
N LEU A 629 -7.97 5.10 0.66
CA LEU A 629 -9.03 5.75 -0.08
C LEU A 629 -10.09 4.71 -0.44
N PHE A 630 -10.95 4.40 0.54
CA PHE A 630 -12.37 4.43 0.25
C PHE A 630 -12.77 5.91 0.19
N LYS A 631 -13.21 6.36 -0.98
CA LYS A 631 -14.00 7.58 -1.10
C LYS A 631 -15.41 7.19 -1.55
#